data_AF-A0A9W8Z7U7-F1
#
_entry.id   AF-A0A9W8Z7U7-F1
#
_cell.length_a   1.000
_cell.length_b   1.000
_cell.length_c   1.000
_cell.angle_alpha   90.00
_cell.angle_beta   90.00
_cell.angle_gamma   90.00
#
_symmetry.space_group_name_H-M   'P 1'
#
loop_
_entity.id
_entity.type
_entity.pdbx_description
1 polymer ?
#
loop_
_entity_poly.entity_id
_entity_poly.type
_entity_poly.pdbx_seq_one_letter_code
_entity_poly.pdbx_strand_id
1 'polypeptide(L)'
;MLGSESENGGATPDTTPFSIPELDSLVPKSLPTILELVSPAPTHHPSGAGKTSLLYLIIAHAILPAKHPSIPSLNGRESTVILFDPLRHFSVPRLATVILHILTTLLGVPLPTLSASVKTTILTLTSLSLDHVHIFHPSSWASTIATLRSLPTYLFDSTRHKSAHRRVHSLILEDMDAFTWSLRSSYSASRPSPAPIGRETTNPLSAPSKDLTTELVQLRTLLQCHVVLTSPSILPNLFRPPFPTAWPTGAAVVRLGVRRVEVVRFAPEMGVEQALAEGGQRWEVVQRGRFEVRRVGGSLGGEGEGFVFRVGAQGVEVEREGG
;
A
#
# COMPACT_ATOMS: atom_id res chain seq x y z
N MET A 1 -41.41 37.62 -16.95
CA MET A 1 -40.00 38.04 -17.06
C MET A 1 -39.56 38.43 -15.65
N LEU A 2 -38.61 37.82 -14.96
CA LEU A 2 -37.63 36.76 -15.23
C LEU A 2 -37.66 35.82 -14.01
N GLY A 3 -37.79 34.52 -14.25
CA GLY A 3 -37.69 33.50 -13.21
C GLY A 3 -36.23 33.14 -12.98
N SER A 4 -35.80 33.19 -11.74
CA SER A 4 -34.50 32.73 -11.27
C SER A 4 -34.47 31.20 -11.25
N GLU A 5 -33.74 30.60 -12.20
CA GLU A 5 -33.35 29.18 -12.11
C GLU A 5 -32.17 29.08 -11.15
N SER A 6 -32.45 28.60 -9.94
CA SER A 6 -31.44 28.17 -8.97
C SER A 6 -30.77 26.90 -9.49
N GLU A 7 -29.48 27.00 -9.76
CA GLU A 7 -28.60 25.91 -10.18
C GLU A 7 -28.66 24.72 -9.22
N ASN A 8 -28.90 23.55 -9.81
CA ASN A 8 -28.86 22.26 -9.18
C ASN A 8 -27.41 21.96 -8.75
N GLY A 9 -27.13 22.02 -7.44
CA GLY A 9 -25.86 21.59 -6.86
C GLY A 9 -25.66 20.09 -7.07
N GLY A 10 -24.96 19.73 -8.15
CA GLY A 10 -24.55 18.36 -8.42
C GLY A 10 -23.64 17.85 -7.31
N ALA A 11 -24.15 16.94 -6.48
CA ALA A 11 -23.35 16.21 -5.52
C ALA A 11 -22.21 15.50 -6.27
N THR A 12 -20.96 15.90 -6.00
CA THR A 12 -19.78 15.18 -6.46
C THR A 12 -19.87 13.74 -5.96
N PRO A 13 -19.71 12.71 -6.81
CA PRO A 13 -19.74 11.33 -6.36
C PRO A 13 -18.69 11.16 -5.26
N ASP A 14 -19.07 10.55 -4.12
CA ASP A 14 -18.15 10.23 -3.03
C ASP A 14 -16.98 9.40 -3.58
N THR A 15 -15.86 10.06 -3.81
CA THR A 15 -14.65 9.44 -4.34
C THR A 15 -13.98 8.66 -3.20
N THR A 16 -14.04 7.34 -3.29
CA THR A 16 -13.41 6.38 -2.35
C THR A 16 -12.12 5.80 -2.97
N PRO A 17 -10.98 6.50 -2.93
CA PRO A 17 -9.83 6.23 -3.79
C PRO A 17 -9.35 4.76 -3.78
N PHE A 18 -9.36 4.10 -2.63
CA PHE A 18 -8.91 2.72 -2.46
C PHE A 18 -10.06 1.72 -2.18
N SER A 19 -11.30 2.19 -2.07
CA SER A 19 -12.47 1.38 -1.67
C SER A 19 -12.32 0.72 -0.29
N ILE A 20 -11.49 1.29 0.57
CA ILE A 20 -11.26 0.86 1.96
C ILE A 20 -11.66 2.07 2.81
N PRO A 21 -12.86 2.12 3.40
CA PRO A 21 -13.38 3.33 4.04
C PRO A 21 -12.45 3.96 5.06
N GLU A 22 -11.77 3.12 5.85
CA GLU A 22 -10.86 3.53 6.92
C GLU A 22 -9.52 4.05 6.37
N LEU A 23 -9.11 3.64 5.17
CA LEU A 23 -7.96 4.22 4.47
C LEU A 23 -8.37 5.48 3.69
N ASP A 24 -9.55 5.46 3.08
CA ASP A 24 -10.10 6.54 2.28
C ASP A 24 -10.37 7.79 3.13
N SER A 25 -10.67 7.63 4.42
CA SER A 25 -10.79 8.74 5.37
C SER A 25 -9.46 9.45 5.64
N LEU A 26 -8.32 8.76 5.49
CA LEU A 26 -6.99 9.31 5.75
C LEU A 26 -6.37 10.02 4.55
N VAL A 27 -6.99 9.94 3.37
CA VAL A 27 -6.43 10.45 2.12
C VAL A 27 -7.33 11.51 1.46
N PRO A 28 -6.75 12.47 0.72
CA PRO A 28 -7.53 13.44 -0.05
C PRO A 28 -8.45 12.75 -1.06
N LYS A 29 -9.70 13.22 -1.13
CA LYS A 29 -10.73 12.68 -2.05
C LYS A 29 -10.63 13.20 -3.49
N SER A 30 -9.98 14.35 -3.72
CA SER A 30 -10.11 15.11 -4.97
C SER A 30 -9.01 14.90 -6.02
N LEU A 31 -7.92 14.18 -5.71
CA LEU A 31 -6.79 13.95 -6.63
C LEU A 31 -6.19 12.55 -6.45
N PRO A 32 -5.52 11.98 -7.48
CA PRO A 32 -4.75 10.76 -7.29
C PRO A 32 -3.69 10.95 -6.20
N THR A 33 -3.82 10.33 -5.05
CA THR A 33 -2.89 10.52 -3.92
C THR A 33 -1.55 9.82 -4.14
N ILE A 34 -0.48 10.41 -3.61
CA ILE A 34 0.81 9.75 -3.39
C ILE A 34 0.80 9.24 -1.95
N LEU A 35 0.77 7.93 -1.78
CA LEU A 35 0.69 7.26 -0.49
C LEU A 35 2.05 6.65 -0.13
N GLU A 36 2.68 7.13 0.95
CA GLU A 36 3.92 6.57 1.49
C GLU A 36 3.60 5.72 2.72
N LEU A 37 3.74 4.40 2.61
CA LEU A 37 3.63 3.46 3.72
C LEU A 37 5.01 3.24 4.35
N VAL A 38 5.18 3.71 5.58
CA VAL A 38 6.45 3.63 6.29
C VAL A 38 6.28 2.81 7.56
N SER A 39 7.23 1.94 7.85
CA SER A 39 7.19 1.11 9.06
C SER A 39 8.49 1.15 9.84
N PRO A 40 8.47 1.12 11.18
CA PRO A 40 9.68 0.92 11.96
C PRO A 40 10.39 -0.38 11.56
N ALA A 41 11.71 -0.42 11.72
CA ALA A 41 12.45 -1.67 11.61
C ALA A 41 11.90 -2.69 12.62
N PRO A 42 11.91 -4.01 12.30
CA PRO A 42 11.47 -5.03 13.23
C PRO A 42 12.34 -4.97 14.50
N THR A 43 11.76 -4.62 15.64
CA THR A 43 12.52 -4.49 16.89
C THR A 43 12.68 -5.83 17.61
N HIS A 44 11.65 -6.69 17.59
CA HIS A 44 11.64 -7.92 18.41
C HIS A 44 10.85 -9.12 17.84
N HIS A 45 10.21 -8.99 16.68
CA HIS A 45 9.38 -10.05 16.11
C HIS A 45 9.75 -10.29 14.63
N PRO A 46 9.90 -11.55 14.18
CA PRO A 46 10.35 -11.86 12.81
C PRO A 46 9.30 -11.50 11.73
N SER A 47 8.03 -11.41 12.12
CA SER A 47 6.94 -10.97 11.23
C SER A 47 7.04 -9.48 10.91
N GLY A 48 6.97 -9.15 9.63
CA GLY A 48 7.04 -7.78 9.13
C GLY A 48 5.90 -6.88 9.62
N ALA A 49 6.07 -5.57 9.43
CA ALA A 49 5.20 -4.54 9.99
C ALA A 49 3.83 -4.37 9.30
N GLY A 50 3.43 -5.26 8.39
CA GLY A 50 2.09 -5.27 7.78
C GLY A 50 1.91 -4.46 6.48
N LYS A 51 2.93 -3.75 5.98
CA LYS A 51 2.82 -2.96 4.72
C LYS A 51 2.35 -3.80 3.53
N THR A 52 3.04 -4.90 3.25
CA THR A 52 2.70 -5.84 2.17
C THR A 52 1.28 -6.41 2.35
N SER A 53 0.87 -6.66 3.60
CA SER A 53 -0.49 -7.10 3.90
C SER A 53 -1.54 -6.06 3.52
N LEU A 54 -1.29 -4.79 3.84
CA LEU A 54 -2.16 -3.69 3.42
C LEU A 54 -2.15 -3.51 1.90
N LEU A 55 -1.00 -3.71 1.23
CA LEU A 55 -0.92 -3.71 -0.23
C LEU A 55 -1.79 -4.81 -0.85
N TYR A 56 -1.83 -6.03 -0.31
CA TYR A 56 -2.74 -7.07 -0.82
C TYR A 56 -4.20 -6.61 -0.76
N LEU A 57 -4.62 -5.94 0.30
CA LEU A 57 -5.98 -5.43 0.44
C LEU A 57 -6.28 -4.33 -0.59
N ILE A 58 -5.37 -3.36 -0.74
CA ILE A 58 -5.47 -2.30 -1.75
C ILE A 58 -5.56 -2.89 -3.17
N ILE A 59 -4.67 -3.84 -3.48
CA ILE A 59 -4.62 -4.47 -4.80
C ILE A 59 -5.90 -5.26 -5.06
N ALA A 60 -6.38 -6.04 -4.08
CA ALA A 60 -7.59 -6.84 -4.23
C ALA A 60 -8.82 -5.97 -4.56
N HIS A 61 -9.04 -4.87 -3.82
CA HIS A 61 -10.12 -3.93 -4.12
C HIS A 61 -9.94 -3.23 -5.47
N ALA A 62 -8.71 -2.96 -5.89
CA ALA A 62 -8.44 -2.34 -7.18
C ALA A 62 -8.84 -3.21 -8.38
N ILE A 63 -8.52 -4.51 -8.33
CA ILE A 63 -8.68 -5.43 -9.48
C ILE A 63 -10.02 -6.14 -9.54
N LEU A 64 -10.70 -6.30 -8.40
CA LEU A 64 -12.05 -6.86 -8.34
C LEU A 64 -13.03 -5.99 -9.14
N PRO A 65 -14.04 -6.59 -9.82
CA PRO A 65 -15.07 -5.81 -10.49
C PRO A 65 -15.98 -5.12 -9.47
N ALA A 66 -16.63 -4.04 -9.89
CA ALA A 66 -17.53 -3.29 -9.02
C ALA A 66 -18.81 -4.09 -8.67
N LYS A 67 -19.28 -4.91 -9.62
CA LYS A 67 -20.52 -5.68 -9.53
C LYS A 67 -20.30 -7.08 -10.09
N HIS A 68 -21.02 -8.05 -9.54
CA HIS A 68 -21.09 -9.40 -10.09
C HIS A 68 -22.53 -9.94 -9.90
N PRO A 69 -23.13 -10.63 -10.88
CA PRO A 69 -24.52 -11.09 -10.80
C PRO A 69 -24.84 -11.91 -9.54
N SER A 70 -23.86 -12.68 -9.06
CA SER A 70 -24.03 -13.57 -7.92
C SER A 70 -23.55 -13.01 -6.57
N ILE A 71 -22.96 -11.81 -6.53
CA ILE A 71 -22.38 -11.25 -5.29
C ILE A 71 -22.88 -9.81 -5.10
N PRO A 72 -23.65 -9.53 -4.03
CA PRO A 72 -24.18 -8.20 -3.77
C PRO A 72 -23.02 -7.25 -3.40
N SER A 73 -22.78 -6.27 -4.27
CA SER A 73 -21.79 -5.18 -4.14
C SER A 73 -20.36 -5.62 -3.77
N LEU A 74 -19.52 -5.82 -4.78
CA LEU A 74 -18.10 -6.11 -4.58
C LEU A 74 -17.26 -4.89 -4.19
N ASN A 75 -17.76 -3.69 -4.47
CA ASN A 75 -17.06 -2.41 -4.25
C ASN A 75 -15.65 -2.36 -4.86
N GLY A 76 -15.39 -3.23 -5.83
CA GLY A 76 -14.14 -3.25 -6.59
C GLY A 76 -14.07 -2.12 -7.61
N ARG A 77 -12.87 -1.86 -8.12
CA ARG A 77 -12.59 -0.75 -9.05
C ARG A 77 -12.51 -1.16 -10.51
N GLU A 78 -12.54 -2.46 -10.82
CA GLU A 78 -12.40 -3.00 -12.18
C GLU A 78 -11.21 -2.39 -12.93
N SER A 79 -10.10 -2.23 -12.23
CA SER A 79 -8.92 -1.55 -12.73
C SER A 79 -7.73 -2.51 -12.80
N THR A 80 -6.58 -1.99 -13.23
CA THR A 80 -5.32 -2.73 -13.20
C THR A 80 -4.32 -2.07 -12.24
N VAL A 81 -3.43 -2.87 -11.67
CA VAL A 81 -2.36 -2.41 -10.77
C VAL A 81 -1.01 -2.73 -11.38
N ILE A 82 -0.08 -1.79 -11.24
CA ILE A 82 1.33 -1.96 -11.60
C ILE A 82 2.13 -2.06 -10.30
N LEU A 83 2.89 -3.14 -10.13
CA LEU A 83 3.70 -3.42 -8.95
C LEU A 83 5.16 -3.60 -9.36
N PHE A 84 6.05 -2.89 -8.67
CA PHE A 84 7.49 -3.07 -8.74
C PHE A 84 7.94 -3.76 -7.45
N ASP A 85 8.44 -4.98 -7.58
CA ASP A 85 8.89 -5.82 -6.47
C ASP A 85 10.34 -6.30 -6.69
N PRO A 86 11.34 -5.40 -6.53
CA PRO A 86 12.75 -5.78 -6.66
C PRO A 86 13.21 -6.87 -5.68
N LEU A 87 12.55 -7.02 -4.53
CA LEU A 87 12.95 -7.95 -3.47
C LEU A 87 12.19 -9.28 -3.51
N ARG A 88 11.21 -9.43 -4.41
CA ARG A 88 10.37 -10.62 -4.57
C ARG A 88 9.59 -10.98 -3.30
N HIS A 89 9.13 -9.97 -2.57
CA HIS A 89 8.32 -10.13 -1.37
C HIS A 89 6.84 -10.42 -1.66
N PHE A 90 6.37 -10.03 -2.84
CA PHE A 90 4.98 -10.18 -3.24
C PHE A 90 4.66 -11.62 -3.64
N SER A 91 3.54 -12.13 -3.13
CA SER A 91 3.05 -13.49 -3.35
C SER A 91 1.66 -13.45 -3.98
N VAL A 92 1.59 -13.83 -5.25
CA VAL A 92 0.32 -13.99 -5.98
C VAL A 92 -0.63 -14.97 -5.27
N PRO A 93 -0.18 -16.14 -4.76
CA PRO A 93 -1.04 -17.00 -3.96
C PRO A 93 -1.62 -16.30 -2.73
N ARG A 94 -0.82 -15.45 -2.05
CA ARG A 94 -1.32 -14.68 -0.90
C ARG A 94 -2.36 -13.65 -1.32
N LEU A 95 -2.17 -12.95 -2.45
CA LEU A 95 -3.20 -12.07 -3.00
C LEU A 95 -4.49 -12.84 -3.30
N ALA A 96 -4.39 -14.02 -3.91
CA ALA A 96 -5.54 -14.88 -4.19
C ALA A 96 -6.31 -15.22 -2.91
N THR A 97 -5.59 -15.60 -1.84
CA THR A 97 -6.18 -15.85 -0.52
C THR A 97 -6.94 -14.64 0.03
N VAL A 98 -6.37 -13.43 -0.08
CA VAL A 98 -7.04 -12.19 0.35
C VAL A 98 -8.29 -11.90 -0.47
N ILE A 99 -8.24 -12.06 -1.80
CA ILE A 99 -9.42 -11.90 -2.66
C ILE A 99 -10.51 -12.89 -2.28
N LEU A 100 -10.17 -14.17 -2.14
CA LEU A 100 -11.13 -15.21 -1.76
C LEU A 100 -11.79 -14.89 -0.43
N HIS A 101 -11.00 -14.43 0.54
CA HIS A 101 -11.52 -14.04 1.83
C HIS A 101 -12.52 -12.88 1.74
N ILE A 102 -12.17 -11.79 1.03
CA ILE A 102 -13.10 -10.68 0.76
C ILE A 102 -14.42 -11.20 0.17
N LEU A 103 -14.34 -12.04 -0.87
CA LEU A 103 -15.52 -12.60 -1.52
C LEU A 103 -16.37 -13.46 -0.58
N THR A 104 -15.75 -14.30 0.25
CA THR A 104 -16.48 -15.13 1.22
C THR A 104 -17.11 -14.31 2.33
N THR A 105 -16.44 -13.26 2.80
CA THR A 105 -16.96 -12.35 3.83
C THR A 105 -18.17 -11.58 3.30
N LEU A 106 -18.13 -11.11 2.04
CA LEU A 106 -19.27 -10.44 1.39
C LEU A 106 -20.49 -11.35 1.22
N LEU A 107 -20.28 -12.66 1.06
CA LEU A 107 -21.37 -13.63 0.99
C LEU A 107 -21.93 -14.00 2.38
N GLY A 108 -21.26 -13.64 3.47
CA GLY A 108 -21.67 -13.98 4.84
C GLY A 108 -21.65 -15.48 5.15
N VAL A 109 -21.00 -16.30 4.30
CA VAL A 109 -21.03 -17.76 4.40
C VAL A 109 -19.61 -18.32 4.26
N PRO A 110 -19.14 -19.18 5.19
CA PRO A 110 -17.81 -19.79 5.10
C PRO A 110 -17.60 -20.60 3.82
N LEU A 111 -16.38 -20.56 3.28
CA LEU A 111 -16.03 -21.28 2.04
C LEU A 111 -16.44 -22.77 2.04
N PRO A 112 -16.28 -23.56 3.11
CA PRO A 112 -16.68 -24.97 3.11
C PRO A 112 -18.18 -25.18 2.88
N THR A 113 -19.00 -24.26 3.39
CA THR A 113 -20.47 -24.32 3.33
C THR A 113 -21.07 -23.81 2.02
N LEU A 114 -20.26 -23.18 1.16
CA LEU A 114 -20.71 -22.73 -0.15
C LEU A 114 -21.00 -23.91 -1.09
N SER A 115 -22.03 -23.76 -1.93
CA SER A 115 -22.35 -24.72 -2.98
C SER A 115 -21.20 -24.82 -4.00
N ALA A 116 -21.14 -25.95 -4.72
CA ALA A 116 -20.10 -26.16 -5.72
C ALA A 116 -20.10 -25.09 -6.82
N SER A 117 -21.27 -24.63 -7.26
CA SER A 117 -21.40 -23.58 -8.28
C SER A 117 -20.87 -22.23 -7.82
N VAL A 118 -21.16 -21.83 -6.56
CA VAL A 118 -20.66 -20.58 -5.98
C VAL A 118 -19.14 -20.64 -5.78
N LYS A 119 -18.62 -21.79 -5.31
CA LYS A 119 -17.17 -22.02 -5.20
C LYS A 119 -16.47 -21.83 -6.55
N THR A 120 -16.97 -22.46 -7.61
CA THR A 120 -16.42 -22.29 -8.97
C THR A 120 -16.49 -20.84 -9.44
N THR A 121 -17.58 -20.14 -9.14
CA THR A 121 -17.76 -18.72 -9.50
C THR A 121 -16.71 -17.84 -8.83
N ILE A 122 -16.51 -18.00 -7.52
CA ILE A 122 -15.53 -17.25 -6.73
C ILE A 122 -14.10 -17.54 -7.20
N LEU A 123 -13.75 -18.82 -7.43
CA LEU A 123 -12.42 -19.20 -7.92
C LEU A 123 -12.14 -18.63 -9.31
N THR A 124 -13.13 -18.67 -10.20
CA THR A 124 -13.04 -18.08 -11.54
C THR A 124 -12.86 -16.58 -11.46
N LEU A 125 -13.66 -15.90 -10.62
CA LEU A 125 -13.57 -14.47 -10.39
C LEU A 125 -12.20 -14.05 -9.84
N THR A 126 -11.67 -14.80 -8.87
CA THR A 126 -10.31 -14.59 -8.34
C THR A 126 -9.27 -14.73 -9.43
N SER A 127 -9.31 -15.81 -10.22
CA SER A 127 -8.37 -16.03 -11.32
C SER A 127 -8.42 -14.91 -12.36
N LEU A 128 -9.63 -14.50 -12.78
CA LEU A 128 -9.80 -13.40 -13.73
C LEU A 128 -9.32 -12.07 -13.15
N SER A 129 -9.52 -11.83 -11.86
CA SER A 129 -9.06 -10.60 -11.21
C SER A 129 -7.54 -10.52 -11.15
N LEU A 130 -6.86 -11.65 -10.91
CA LEU A 130 -5.40 -11.74 -10.85
C LEU A 130 -4.70 -11.44 -12.18
N ASP A 131 -5.37 -11.66 -13.33
CA ASP A 131 -4.86 -11.28 -14.66
C ASP A 131 -4.64 -9.75 -14.80
N HIS A 132 -5.10 -8.95 -13.84
CA HIS A 132 -5.03 -7.49 -13.86
C HIS A 132 -3.95 -6.89 -12.96
N VAL A 133 -2.96 -7.68 -12.54
CA VAL A 133 -1.77 -7.21 -11.81
C VAL A 133 -0.52 -7.38 -12.67
N HIS A 134 0.14 -6.27 -12.99
CA HIS A 134 1.43 -6.26 -13.67
C HIS A 134 2.56 -6.24 -12.64
N ILE A 135 3.44 -7.25 -12.64
CA ILE A 135 4.52 -7.37 -11.65
C ILE A 135 5.89 -7.29 -12.34
N PHE A 136 6.66 -6.28 -11.96
CA PHE A 136 8.02 -6.04 -12.45
C PHE A 136 9.04 -6.30 -11.34
N HIS A 137 10.12 -7.01 -11.67
CA HIS A 137 11.19 -7.35 -10.72
C HIS A 137 12.52 -6.77 -11.21
N PRO A 138 12.70 -5.43 -11.17
CA PRO A 138 13.94 -4.82 -11.61
C PRO A 138 15.10 -5.29 -10.71
N SER A 139 16.27 -5.51 -11.31
CA SER A 139 17.46 -5.99 -10.60
C SER A 139 18.43 -4.88 -10.17
N SER A 140 18.16 -3.64 -10.59
CA SER A 140 18.99 -2.47 -10.28
C SER A 140 18.17 -1.19 -10.35
N TRP A 141 18.71 -0.11 -9.77
CA TRP A 141 18.13 1.23 -9.88
C TRP A 141 17.93 1.67 -11.33
N ALA A 142 18.93 1.46 -12.19
CA ALA A 142 18.85 1.81 -13.60
C ALA A 142 17.74 1.03 -14.32
N SER A 143 17.59 -0.27 -14.00
CA SER A 143 16.49 -1.10 -14.51
C SER A 143 15.12 -0.61 -14.03
N THR A 144 15.00 -0.18 -12.77
CA THR A 144 13.75 0.42 -12.25
C THR A 144 13.36 1.67 -13.04
N ILE A 145 14.28 2.62 -13.20
CA ILE A 145 14.01 3.87 -13.92
C ILE A 145 13.72 3.61 -15.40
N ALA A 146 14.47 2.72 -16.05
CA ALA A 146 14.22 2.35 -17.44
C ALA A 146 12.84 1.70 -17.62
N THR A 147 12.44 0.84 -16.68
CA THR A 147 11.12 0.19 -16.70
C THR A 147 10.02 1.22 -16.53
N LEU A 148 10.12 2.14 -15.55
CA LEU A 148 9.17 3.26 -15.36
C LEU A 148 9.00 4.08 -16.65
N ARG A 149 10.10 4.44 -17.31
CA ARG A 149 10.07 5.19 -18.59
C ARG A 149 9.40 4.44 -19.74
N SER A 150 9.52 3.12 -19.74
CA SER A 150 8.92 2.25 -20.77
C SER A 150 7.45 1.91 -20.52
N LEU A 151 6.92 2.17 -19.31
CA LEU A 151 5.54 1.83 -18.95
C LEU A 151 4.50 2.37 -19.93
N PRO A 152 4.54 3.64 -20.39
CA PRO A 152 3.54 4.14 -21.34
C PRO A 152 3.49 3.31 -22.62
N THR A 153 4.65 3.00 -23.21
CA THR A 153 4.75 2.17 -24.41
C THR A 153 4.21 0.76 -24.18
N TYR A 154 4.48 0.18 -23.01
CA TYR A 154 3.99 -1.15 -22.66
C TYR A 154 2.47 -1.17 -22.40
N LEU A 155 1.93 -0.18 -21.69
CA LEU A 155 0.52 -0.12 -21.28
C LEU A 155 -0.42 0.26 -22.42
N PHE A 156 0.04 1.11 -23.35
CA PHE A 156 -0.77 1.57 -24.48
C PHE A 156 -0.69 0.66 -25.71
N ASP A 157 0.07 -0.44 -25.62
CA ASP A 157 0.06 -1.50 -26.62
C ASP A 157 -0.93 -2.60 -26.19
N SER A 158 -2.10 -2.59 -26.84
CA SER A 158 -3.20 -3.50 -26.53
C SER A 158 -2.89 -4.98 -26.76
N THR A 159 -1.78 -5.29 -27.44
CA THR A 159 -1.35 -6.67 -27.69
C THR A 159 -0.51 -7.24 -26.56
N ARG A 160 0.04 -6.38 -25.67
CA ARG A 160 0.97 -6.78 -24.60
C ARG A 160 0.29 -7.43 -23.42
N HIS A 161 -0.94 -7.02 -23.12
CA HIS A 161 -1.62 -7.46 -21.90
C HIS A 161 -3.14 -7.41 -21.99
N LYS A 162 -3.80 -8.38 -21.34
CA LYS A 162 -5.26 -8.48 -21.27
C LYS A 162 -5.91 -7.26 -20.62
N SER A 163 -5.17 -6.52 -19.80
CA SER A 163 -5.66 -5.36 -19.05
C SER A 163 -5.61 -4.03 -19.82
N ALA A 164 -5.22 -4.03 -21.09
CA ALA A 164 -5.05 -2.79 -21.85
C ALA A 164 -6.31 -1.92 -21.96
N HIS A 165 -7.50 -2.52 -21.78
CA HIS A 165 -8.78 -1.82 -21.77
C HIS A 165 -9.15 -1.22 -20.39
N ARG A 166 -8.37 -1.51 -19.35
CA ARG A 166 -8.64 -1.06 -17.98
C ARG A 166 -7.80 0.16 -17.64
N ARG A 167 -8.38 1.07 -16.85
CA ARG A 167 -7.62 2.17 -16.24
C ARG A 167 -6.60 1.62 -15.23
N VAL A 168 -5.49 2.32 -15.09
CA VAL A 168 -4.51 2.04 -14.04
C VAL A 168 -5.03 2.65 -12.74
N HIS A 169 -5.24 1.81 -11.73
CA HIS A 169 -5.64 2.26 -10.40
C HIS A 169 -4.47 2.82 -9.62
N SER A 170 -3.38 2.06 -9.55
CA SER A 170 -2.21 2.42 -8.75
C SER A 170 -0.92 1.88 -9.35
N LEU A 171 0.14 2.67 -9.20
CA LEU A 171 1.54 2.32 -9.41
C LEU A 171 2.19 2.12 -8.04
N ILE A 172 2.66 0.91 -7.75
CA ILE A 172 3.15 0.49 -6.43
C ILE A 172 4.64 0.16 -6.52
N LEU A 173 5.45 0.69 -5.62
CA LEU A 173 6.87 0.35 -5.48
C LEU A 173 7.11 -0.29 -4.10
N GLU A 174 7.45 -1.57 -4.09
CA GLU A 174 7.65 -2.42 -2.92
C GLU A 174 9.03 -3.12 -2.94
N ASP A 175 10.07 -2.71 -2.26
CA ASP A 175 10.27 -1.54 -1.39
C ASP A 175 11.12 -0.47 -2.09
N MET A 176 10.77 0.81 -1.91
CA MET A 176 11.43 1.95 -2.58
C MET A 176 12.94 2.01 -2.30
N ASP A 177 13.37 1.55 -1.14
CA ASP A 177 14.74 1.63 -0.66
C ASP A 177 15.61 0.43 -1.02
N ALA A 178 15.09 -0.55 -1.78
CA ALA A 178 15.78 -1.78 -2.17
C ALA A 178 17.20 -1.54 -2.75
N PHE A 179 17.41 -0.42 -3.43
CA PHE A 179 18.70 -0.08 -4.06
C PHE A 179 19.50 1.00 -3.33
N THR A 180 19.05 1.44 -2.14
CA THR A 180 19.69 2.54 -1.39
C THR A 180 21.15 2.24 -1.09
N TRP A 181 21.47 1.02 -0.67
CA TRP A 181 22.85 0.63 -0.39
C TRP A 181 23.71 0.63 -1.65
N SER A 182 23.23 0.04 -2.75
CA SER A 182 23.94 0.02 -4.03
C SER A 182 24.21 1.41 -4.59
N LEU A 183 23.28 2.35 -4.42
CA LEU A 183 23.47 3.75 -4.81
C LEU A 183 24.57 4.43 -3.96
N ARG A 184 24.55 4.22 -2.65
CA ARG A 184 25.55 4.79 -1.74
C ARG A 184 26.94 4.23 -1.99
N SER A 185 27.07 2.91 -2.21
CA SER A 185 28.36 2.28 -2.49
C SER A 185 28.96 2.75 -3.82
N SER A 186 28.14 2.85 -4.87
CA SER A 186 28.56 3.35 -6.18
C SER A 186 29.02 4.81 -6.14
N TYR A 187 28.34 5.64 -5.35
CA TYR A 187 28.74 7.03 -5.14
C TYR A 187 30.09 7.13 -4.40
N SER A 188 30.30 6.32 -3.37
CA SER A 188 31.58 6.29 -2.64
C SER A 188 32.74 5.84 -3.54
N ALA A 189 32.52 4.86 -4.41
CA ALA A 189 33.54 4.33 -5.33
C ALA A 189 33.92 5.32 -6.46
N SER A 190 32.99 6.18 -6.88
CA SER A 190 33.23 7.17 -7.94
C SER A 190 33.86 8.47 -7.44
N ARG A 191 34.03 8.62 -6.12
CA ARG A 191 34.56 9.84 -5.51
C ARG A 191 36.11 9.81 -5.48
N PRO A 192 36.81 10.73 -6.15
CA PRO A 192 38.27 10.77 -6.11
C PRO A 192 38.76 11.15 -4.70
N SER A 193 39.79 10.46 -4.23
CA SER A 193 40.53 10.79 -2.99
C SER A 193 41.88 11.43 -3.36
N PRO A 194 42.34 12.51 -2.69
CA PRO A 194 41.67 13.25 -1.62
C PRO A 194 40.71 14.31 -2.17
N ALA A 195 39.52 14.43 -1.56
CA ALA A 195 38.60 15.51 -1.89
C ALA A 195 39.18 16.84 -1.39
N PRO A 196 39.23 17.91 -2.23
CA PRO A 196 39.71 19.22 -1.79
C PRO A 196 38.84 19.74 -0.65
N ILE A 197 39.50 20.33 0.35
CA ILE A 197 38.88 20.99 1.50
C ILE A 197 37.92 22.06 0.97
N GLY A 198 36.61 21.92 1.25
CA GLY A 198 35.59 22.91 0.87
C GLY A 198 34.52 22.43 -0.13
N ARG A 199 34.58 21.20 -0.64
CA ARG A 199 33.46 20.65 -1.44
C ARG A 199 32.31 20.19 -0.54
N GLU A 200 31.13 20.79 -0.71
CA GLU A 200 29.89 20.39 -0.04
C GLU A 200 29.66 18.87 -0.19
N THR A 201 29.36 18.19 0.92
CA THR A 201 29.01 16.77 0.92
C THR A 201 27.61 16.59 0.34
N THR A 202 27.50 16.48 -0.98
CA THR A 202 26.21 16.21 -1.64
C THR A 202 25.71 14.82 -1.24
N ASN A 203 24.45 14.74 -0.81
CA ASN A 203 23.83 13.46 -0.44
C ASN A 203 23.76 12.55 -1.70
N PRO A 204 24.32 11.32 -1.66
CA PRO A 204 24.37 10.40 -2.80
C PRO A 204 22.99 10.06 -3.38
N LEU A 205 21.93 10.20 -2.58
CA LEU A 205 20.57 9.87 -3.00
C LEU A 205 19.83 11.04 -3.65
N SER A 206 20.42 12.24 -3.72
CA SER A 206 19.71 13.44 -4.20
C SER A 206 19.34 13.32 -5.69
N ALA A 207 20.27 12.90 -6.54
CA ALA A 207 20.00 12.74 -7.97
C ALA A 207 19.06 11.55 -8.25
N PRO A 208 19.28 10.33 -7.68
CA PRO A 208 18.31 9.25 -7.78
C PRO A 208 16.91 9.63 -7.29
N SER A 209 16.82 10.35 -6.17
CA SER A 209 15.53 10.82 -5.63
C SER A 209 14.78 11.72 -6.61
N LYS A 210 15.49 12.69 -7.20
CA LYS A 210 14.91 13.58 -8.21
C LYS A 210 14.46 12.82 -9.45
N ASP A 211 15.27 11.89 -9.93
CA ASP A 211 14.93 11.07 -11.10
C ASP A 211 13.66 10.26 -10.84
N LEU A 212 13.61 9.52 -9.72
CA LEU A 212 12.44 8.72 -9.37
C LEU A 212 11.17 9.56 -9.23
N THR A 213 11.23 10.64 -8.44
CA THR A 213 10.06 11.49 -8.21
C THR A 213 9.58 12.16 -9.49
N THR A 214 10.49 12.52 -10.40
CA THR A 214 10.14 13.04 -11.73
C THR A 214 9.36 12.01 -12.54
N GLU A 215 9.87 10.78 -12.66
CA GLU A 215 9.19 9.71 -13.41
C GLU A 215 7.84 9.35 -12.78
N LEU A 216 7.75 9.26 -11.45
CA LEU A 216 6.50 8.95 -10.76
C LEU A 216 5.44 10.03 -10.93
N VAL A 217 5.82 11.32 -10.90
CA VAL A 217 4.90 12.44 -11.13
C VAL A 217 4.42 12.45 -12.58
N GLN A 218 5.31 12.21 -13.54
CA GLN A 218 4.94 12.09 -14.96
C GLN A 218 3.94 10.95 -15.18
N LEU A 219 4.24 9.75 -14.67
CA LEU A 219 3.36 8.59 -14.80
C LEU A 219 2.02 8.79 -14.08
N ARG A 220 2.03 9.35 -12.86
CA ARG A 220 0.80 9.69 -12.12
C ARG A 220 -0.10 10.63 -12.93
N THR A 221 0.49 11.62 -13.58
CA THR A 221 -0.25 12.62 -14.37
C THR A 221 -0.76 12.01 -15.68
N LEU A 222 0.07 11.22 -16.35
CA LEU A 222 -0.29 10.54 -17.60
C LEU A 222 -1.38 9.48 -17.40
N LEU A 223 -1.25 8.67 -16.35
CA LEU A 223 -2.14 7.54 -16.08
C LEU A 223 -3.32 7.90 -15.15
N GLN A 224 -3.31 9.10 -14.56
CA GLN A 224 -4.28 9.55 -13.56
C GLN A 224 -4.45 8.54 -12.40
N CYS A 225 -3.36 7.89 -11.99
CA CYS A 225 -3.37 6.79 -11.03
C CYS A 225 -2.76 7.19 -9.68
N HIS A 226 -3.08 6.43 -8.63
CA HIS A 226 -2.42 6.56 -7.33
C HIS A 226 -0.97 6.08 -7.40
N VAL A 227 -0.09 6.65 -6.58
CA VAL A 227 1.28 6.15 -6.40
C VAL A 227 1.42 5.66 -4.97
N VAL A 228 1.80 4.41 -4.77
CA VAL A 228 1.97 3.82 -3.43
C VAL A 228 3.42 3.38 -3.27
N LEU A 229 4.10 3.90 -2.26
CA LEU A 229 5.50 3.59 -1.97
C LEU A 229 5.59 2.91 -0.62
N THR A 230 6.34 1.82 -0.51
CA THR A 230 6.68 1.22 0.80
C THR A 230 8.13 1.47 1.15
N SER A 231 8.39 1.69 2.43
CA SER A 231 9.74 1.81 2.97
C SER A 231 9.81 1.39 4.44
N PRO A 232 10.98 0.94 4.93
CA PRO A 232 11.26 0.95 6.35
C PRO A 232 11.50 2.39 6.82
N SER A 233 11.51 2.58 8.13
CA SER A 233 11.85 3.83 8.79
C SER A 233 13.26 3.72 9.36
N ILE A 234 14.09 4.75 9.14
CA ILE A 234 15.37 4.88 9.87
C ILE A 234 15.11 5.21 11.35
N LEU A 235 14.03 5.96 11.62
CA LEU A 235 13.69 6.43 12.96
C LEU A 235 12.29 5.91 13.32
N PRO A 236 12.17 4.82 14.10
CA PRO A 236 10.91 4.14 14.37
C PRO A 236 9.75 5.06 14.77
N ASN A 237 10.03 6.04 15.63
CA ASN A 237 9.02 6.96 16.16
C ASN A 237 8.65 8.10 15.21
N LEU A 238 9.51 8.39 14.22
CA LEU A 238 9.32 9.49 13.28
C LEU A 238 8.90 9.04 11.89
N PHE A 239 8.82 7.73 11.64
CA PHE A 239 8.41 7.15 10.35
C PHE A 239 9.11 7.84 9.16
N ARG A 240 10.43 8.04 9.28
CA ARG A 240 11.27 8.70 8.28
C ARG A 240 11.89 7.67 7.34
N PRO A 241 11.52 7.65 6.05
CA PRO A 241 12.10 6.69 5.09
C PRO A 241 13.58 6.98 4.82
N PRO A 242 14.38 5.94 4.49
CA PRO A 242 15.81 6.10 4.20
C PRO A 242 16.11 6.74 2.86
N PHE A 243 15.21 6.54 1.90
CA PHE A 243 15.30 7.15 0.59
C PHE A 243 14.53 8.48 0.62
N PRO A 244 15.19 9.63 0.39
CA PRO A 244 14.51 10.92 0.35
C PRO A 244 13.57 10.98 -0.85
N THR A 245 12.40 11.60 -0.69
CA THR A 245 11.50 11.91 -1.80
C THR A 245 11.50 13.42 -2.06
N ALA A 246 11.74 13.82 -3.31
CA ALA A 246 11.80 15.21 -3.77
C ALA A 246 10.51 15.63 -4.51
N TRP A 247 9.36 15.47 -3.86
CA TRP A 247 8.07 15.78 -4.46
C TRP A 247 7.95 17.28 -4.81
N PRO A 248 7.32 17.62 -5.96
CA PRO A 248 7.08 19.01 -6.31
C PRO A 248 6.11 19.67 -5.33
N THR A 249 6.20 20.99 -5.19
CA THR A 249 5.29 21.78 -4.37
C THR A 249 3.84 21.53 -4.80
N GLY A 250 2.96 21.29 -3.82
CA GLY A 250 1.53 21.00 -4.08
C GLY A 250 1.23 19.53 -4.40
N ALA A 251 2.22 18.64 -4.41
CA ALA A 251 1.96 17.20 -4.48
C ALA A 251 1.13 16.73 -3.26
N ALA A 252 0.02 16.03 -3.53
CA ALA A 252 -0.83 15.45 -2.49
C ALA A 252 -0.20 14.18 -1.92
N VAL A 253 0.80 14.36 -1.05
CA VAL A 253 1.55 13.29 -0.39
C VAL A 253 0.94 13.01 0.98
N VAL A 254 0.53 11.76 1.20
CA VAL A 254 0.07 11.26 2.49
C VAL A 254 1.05 10.21 2.95
N ARG A 255 1.62 10.41 4.14
CA ARG A 255 2.47 9.41 4.78
C ARG A 255 1.70 8.70 5.88
N LEU A 256 1.66 7.38 5.81
CA LEU A 256 1.07 6.53 6.83
C LEU A 256 2.15 5.69 7.50
N GLY A 257 2.18 5.74 8.82
CA GLY A 257 2.95 4.86 9.66
C GLY A 257 2.20 3.55 9.84
N VAL A 258 2.80 2.43 9.45
CA VAL A 258 2.24 1.09 9.63
C VAL A 258 3.11 0.35 10.63
N ARG A 259 2.53 -0.13 11.72
CA ARG A 259 3.25 -0.91 12.74
C ARG A 259 2.40 -2.05 13.24
N ARG A 260 3.06 -3.09 13.74
CA ARG A 260 2.38 -4.11 14.52
C ARG A 260 1.94 -3.50 15.85
N VAL A 261 0.73 -3.84 16.30
CA VAL A 261 0.28 -3.46 17.65
C VAL A 261 1.13 -4.23 18.65
N GLU A 262 1.91 -3.51 19.46
CA GLU A 262 2.75 -4.11 20.48
C GLU A 262 1.90 -4.66 21.62
N VAL A 263 2.30 -5.82 22.14
CA VAL A 263 1.75 -6.34 23.39
C VAL A 263 2.52 -5.69 24.53
N VAL A 264 1.79 -4.99 25.40
CA VAL A 264 2.36 -4.34 26.59
C VAL A 264 3.18 -5.37 27.38
N ARG A 265 4.38 -5.01 27.82
CA ARG A 265 5.23 -5.90 28.64
C ARG A 265 4.59 -6.11 30.01
N PHE A 266 4.94 -7.19 30.71
CA PHE A 266 4.51 -7.32 32.10
C PHE A 266 5.12 -6.17 32.91
N ALA A 267 4.34 -5.60 33.82
CA ALA A 267 4.86 -4.58 34.71
C ALA A 267 6.04 -5.18 35.49
N PRO A 268 7.16 -4.47 35.66
CA PRO A 268 8.15 -4.90 36.64
C PRO A 268 7.43 -5.02 37.98
N GLU A 269 7.59 -6.16 38.67
CA GLU A 269 6.90 -6.56 39.93
C GLU A 269 5.54 -7.28 39.79
N MET A 270 5.08 -7.62 38.58
CA MET A 270 3.89 -8.46 38.43
C MET A 270 4.11 -9.89 38.97
N GLY A 271 3.23 -10.35 39.85
CA GLY A 271 3.25 -11.72 40.37
C GLY A 271 2.97 -12.77 39.29
N VAL A 272 3.51 -13.97 39.45
CA VAL A 272 3.39 -15.07 38.46
C VAL A 272 1.94 -15.43 38.16
N GLU A 273 1.07 -15.47 39.18
CA GLU A 273 -0.36 -15.76 38.98
C GLU A 273 -1.07 -14.67 38.16
N GLN A 274 -0.74 -13.41 38.40
CA GLN A 274 -1.27 -12.28 37.63
C GLN A 274 -0.74 -12.28 36.19
N ALA A 275 0.53 -12.63 36.00
CA ALA A 275 1.13 -12.77 34.67
C ALA A 275 0.51 -13.94 33.87
N LEU A 276 0.12 -15.03 34.51
CA LEU A 276 -0.60 -16.14 33.86
C LEU A 276 -2.05 -15.75 33.49
N ALA A 277 -2.74 -15.02 34.37
CA ALA A 277 -4.08 -14.50 34.08
C ALA A 277 -4.07 -13.50 32.92
N GLU A 278 -3.11 -12.59 32.89
CA GLU A 278 -2.94 -11.61 31.80
C GLU A 278 -2.31 -12.21 30.54
N GLY A 279 -1.57 -13.32 30.68
CA GLY A 279 -0.89 -14.02 29.59
C GLY A 279 -1.86 -14.51 28.50
N GLY A 280 -3.05 -14.98 28.89
CA GLY A 280 -4.08 -15.42 27.93
C GLY A 280 -4.60 -14.30 27.03
N GLN A 281 -4.96 -13.15 27.61
CA GLN A 281 -5.44 -11.98 26.87
C GLN A 281 -4.33 -11.37 25.98
N ARG A 282 -3.07 -11.46 26.43
CA ARG A 282 -1.90 -10.96 25.71
C ARG A 282 -1.51 -11.88 24.54
N TRP A 283 -1.56 -13.19 24.73
CA TRP A 283 -1.35 -14.17 23.66
C TRP A 283 -2.40 -14.04 22.55
N GLU A 284 -3.63 -13.73 22.93
CA GLU A 284 -4.70 -13.43 21.99
C GLU A 284 -4.38 -12.22 21.09
N VAL A 285 -3.78 -11.14 21.61
CA VAL A 285 -3.32 -10.01 20.77
C VAL A 285 -2.19 -10.42 19.81
N VAL A 286 -1.25 -11.25 20.25
CA VAL A 286 -0.18 -11.79 19.37
C VAL A 286 -0.77 -12.68 18.28
N GLN A 287 -1.69 -13.58 18.64
CA GLN A 287 -2.35 -14.51 17.72
C GLN A 287 -3.23 -13.80 16.69
N ARG A 288 -3.87 -12.69 17.06
CA ARG A 288 -4.78 -11.95 16.19
C ARG A 288 -4.09 -11.17 15.06
N GLY A 289 -2.76 -11.08 15.06
CA GLY A 289 -2.00 -10.47 13.96
C GLY A 289 -2.43 -9.02 13.67
N ARG A 290 -2.59 -8.21 14.72
CA ARG A 290 -3.10 -6.82 14.64
C ARG A 290 -2.01 -5.83 14.21
N PHE A 291 -2.37 -4.95 13.30
CA PHE A 291 -1.52 -3.90 12.76
C PHE A 291 -2.28 -2.58 12.78
N GLU A 292 -1.57 -1.52 13.14
CA GLU A 292 -2.09 -0.18 13.22
C GLU A 292 -1.51 0.66 12.08
N VAL A 293 -2.39 1.45 11.46
CA VAL A 293 -2.06 2.46 10.46
C VAL A 293 -2.42 3.82 11.03
N ARG A 294 -1.49 4.78 10.98
CA ARG A 294 -1.73 6.16 11.41
C ARG A 294 -1.15 7.15 10.42
N ARG A 295 -1.78 8.31 10.29
CA ARG A 295 -1.21 9.42 9.51
C ARG A 295 0.01 10.03 10.21
N VAL A 296 1.08 10.29 9.46
CA VAL A 296 2.35 10.84 9.96
C VAL A 296 2.56 12.26 9.44
N GLY A 297 2.85 13.21 10.34
CA GLY A 297 3.34 14.54 9.97
C GLY A 297 2.28 15.61 9.66
N GLY A 298 1.08 15.55 10.25
CA GLY A 298 0.10 16.65 10.21
C GLY A 298 0.46 17.79 11.18
N SER A 299 0.12 19.04 10.82
CA SER A 299 0.44 20.27 11.59
C SER A 299 -0.25 20.44 12.94
N LEU A 300 -0.98 19.44 13.44
CA LEU A 300 -1.61 19.47 14.76
C LEU A 300 -1.33 18.13 15.42
N GLY A 301 -0.65 18.17 16.56
CA GLY A 301 -0.40 17.02 17.44
C GLY A 301 -1.67 16.50 18.12
N GLY A 302 -2.73 16.25 17.34
CA GLY A 302 -3.87 15.46 17.76
C GLY A 302 -3.51 13.99 17.74
N GLU A 303 -4.03 13.22 18.71
CA GLU A 303 -4.05 11.77 18.67
C GLU A 303 -4.52 11.31 17.28
N GLY A 304 -3.61 10.73 16.52
CA GLY A 304 -3.70 10.72 15.06
C GLY A 304 -4.81 9.82 14.53
N GLU A 305 -5.57 10.35 13.56
CA GLU A 305 -6.47 9.56 12.73
C GLU A 305 -5.74 8.33 12.17
N GLY A 306 -6.37 7.17 12.35
CA GLY A 306 -5.80 5.88 12.02
C GLY A 306 -6.84 4.78 12.09
N PHE A 307 -6.43 3.58 11.73
CA PHE A 307 -7.26 2.38 11.82
C PHE A 307 -6.40 1.16 12.11
N VAL A 308 -7.07 0.09 12.55
CA VAL A 308 -6.43 -1.19 12.82
C VAL A 308 -6.91 -2.22 11.79
N PHE A 309 -6.01 -3.09 11.36
CA PHE A 309 -6.34 -4.24 10.55
C PHE A 309 -5.69 -5.50 11.10
N ARG A 310 -6.28 -6.65 10.80
CA ARG A 310 -5.79 -7.98 11.17
C ARG A 310 -5.25 -8.70 9.97
N VAL A 311 -4.18 -9.45 10.17
CA VAL A 311 -3.61 -10.36 9.18
C VAL A 311 -3.72 -11.78 9.73
N GLY A 312 -4.60 -12.56 9.12
CA GLY A 312 -4.79 -13.97 9.45
C GLY A 312 -4.37 -14.90 8.32
N ALA A 313 -4.44 -16.21 8.58
CA ALA A 313 -4.21 -17.22 7.54
C ALA A 313 -5.16 -17.05 6.35
N GLN A 314 -6.43 -16.69 6.63
CA GLN A 314 -7.47 -16.55 5.61
C GLN A 314 -7.36 -15.24 4.81
N GLY A 315 -6.84 -14.15 5.38
CA GLY A 315 -6.82 -12.88 4.65
C GLY A 315 -6.40 -11.69 5.51
N VAL A 316 -6.87 -10.52 5.10
CA VAL A 316 -6.65 -9.22 5.75
C VAL A 316 -8.01 -8.57 5.98
N GLU A 317 -8.28 -8.12 7.20
CA GLU A 317 -9.56 -7.51 7.59
C GLU A 317 -9.31 -6.19 8.33
N VAL A 318 -10.07 -5.15 8.01
CA VAL A 318 -10.05 -3.89 8.77
C VAL A 318 -10.98 -4.03 9.99
N GLU A 319 -10.49 -3.66 11.17
CA GLU A 319 -11.30 -3.63 12.39
C GLU A 319 -12.16 -2.36 12.37
N ARG A 320 -13.48 -2.54 12.41
CA ARG A 320 -14.44 -1.45 12.56
C ARG A 320 -14.79 -1.29 14.03
N GLU A 321 -14.72 -0.08 14.55
CA GLU A 321 -15.21 0.22 15.90
C GLU A 321 -16.74 0.06 15.93
N GLY A 322 -17.25 -0.86 16.75
CA GLY A 322 -18.69 -1.01 17.02
C GLY A 322 -19.39 -2.18 16.31
N GLY A 323 -18.96 -3.42 16.56
CA GLY A 323 -19.73 -4.64 16.29
C GLY A 323 -19.85 -5.50 17.54
#